data_AF-A0A5K0XW94-F1
#
_entry.id   AF-A0A5K0XW94-F1
#
_cell.length_a   1.000
_cell.length_b   1.000
_cell.length_c   1.000
_cell.angle_alpha   90.00
_cell.angle_beta   90.00
_cell.angle_gamma   90.00
#
_symmetry.space_group_name_H-M   'P 1'
#
loop_
_entity.id
_entity.type
_entity.pdbx_description
1 polymer ?
#
loop_
_entity_poly.entity_id
_entity_poly.type
_entity_poly.pdbx_seq_one_letter_code
_entity_poly.pdbx_strand_id
1 'polypeptide(L)' 'MISAETPYLFSRACEMLVLDLTLRSWLHTEDCNRRTLQKGDIVTAVDHSADMDFLLDVLPKEPID' A
#
# COMPACT_ATOMS: atom_id res chain seq x y z
N MET A 1 -28.79 4.80 -0.37
CA MET A 1 -28.47 4.96 -1.80
C MET A 1 -27.12 5.63 -1.90
N ILE A 2 -26.26 5.23 -2.84
CA ILE A 2 -24.94 5.84 -3.08
C ILE A 2 -25.08 6.79 -4.28
N SER A 3 -24.44 7.97 -4.25
CA SER A 3 -24.48 8.90 -5.39
C SER A 3 -23.77 8.30 -6.61
N ALA A 4 -24.25 8.62 -7.81
CA ALA A 4 -23.66 8.12 -9.07
C ALA A 4 -22.20 8.55 -9.26
N GLU A 5 -21.79 9.67 -8.65
CA GLU A 5 -20.42 10.19 -8.72
C GLU A 5 -19.46 9.48 -7.74
N THR A 6 -19.97 8.85 -6.68
CA THR A 6 -19.16 8.25 -5.62
C THR A 6 -18.26 7.14 -6.17
N PRO A 7 -18.73 6.17 -6.98
CA PRO A 7 -17.86 5.14 -7.55
C PRO A 7 -16.74 5.70 -8.45
N TYR A 8 -17.01 6.79 -9.18
CA TYR A 8 -16.03 7.43 -10.05
C TYR A 8 -14.92 8.12 -9.25
N LEU A 9 -15.28 8.80 -8.17
CA LEU A 9 -14.28 9.41 -7.29
C LEU A 9 -13.44 8.34 -6.58
N PHE A 10 -14.08 7.27 -6.10
CA PHE A 10 -13.36 6.18 -5.46
C PHE A 10 -12.43 5.45 -6.42
N SER A 11 -12.78 5.26 -7.69
CA SER A 11 -11.87 4.60 -8.64
C SER A 11 -10.56 5.38 -8.80
N ARG A 12 -10.64 6.72 -8.88
CA ARG A 12 -9.46 7.59 -8.92
C ARG A 12 -8.68 7.60 -7.61
N ALA A 13 -9.36 7.65 -6.48
CA ALA A 13 -8.71 7.56 -5.18
C ALA A 13 -7.98 6.23 -4.99
N CYS A 14 -8.60 5.11 -5.37
CA CYS A 14 -7.98 3.79 -5.34
C CYS A 14 -6.77 3.70 -6.28
N GLU A 15 -6.84 4.28 -7.47
CA GLU A 15 -5.70 4.35 -8.41
C GLU A 15 -4.52 5.10 -7.77
N MET A 16 -4.78 6.27 -7.16
CA MET A 16 -3.75 7.05 -6.45
C MET A 16 -3.18 6.28 -5.25
N LEU A 17 -4.03 5.63 -4.46
CA LEU A 17 -3.62 4.82 -3.31
C LEU A 17 -2.69 3.67 -3.73
N VAL A 18 -3.05 2.93 -4.79
CA VAL A 18 -2.23 1.81 -5.28
C VAL A 18 -0.88 2.31 -5.79
N LEU A 19 -0.84 3.42 -6.52
CA LEU A 19 0.41 4.01 -7.02
C LEU A 19 1.33 4.44 -5.88
N ASP A 20 0.80 5.18 -4.91
CA ASP A 20 1.56 5.68 -3.76
C ASP A 20 2.08 4.54 -2.89
N LEU A 21 1.23 3.58 -2.53
CA LEU A 21 1.63 2.40 -1.77
C LEU A 21 2.71 1.59 -2.51
N THR A 22 2.58 1.42 -3.82
CA THR A 22 3.56 0.67 -4.62
C THR A 22 4.91 1.39 -4.66
N LEU A 23 4.92 2.71 -4.85
CA LEU A 23 6.15 3.50 -4.86
C LEU A 23 6.86 3.47 -3.51
N ARG A 24 6.14 3.66 -2.41
CA ARG A 24 6.71 3.58 -1.05
C ARG A 24 7.27 2.19 -0.75
N SER A 25 6.53 1.15 -1.12
CA SER A 25 6.99 -0.24 -0.96
C SER A 25 8.23 -0.54 -1.81
N TRP A 26 8.31 0.01 -3.02
CA TRP A 26 9.47 -0.18 -3.90
C TRP A 26 10.76 0.39 -3.32
N LEU A 27 10.71 1.51 -2.59
CA LEU A 27 11.88 2.06 -1.91
C LEU A 27 12.52 1.02 -0.98
N HIS A 28 11.72 0.27 -0.22
CA HIS A 28 12.24 -0.80 0.65
C HIS A 28 12.76 -2.01 -0.13
N THR A 29 12.17 -2.33 -1.28
CA THR A 29 12.71 -3.34 -2.19
C THR A 29 14.11 -2.95 -2.67
N GLU A 30 14.31 -1.68 -3.06
CA GLU A 30 15.60 -1.16 -3.51
C GLU A 30 16.64 -1.10 -2.40
N ASP A 31 16.25 -0.67 -1.19
CA ASP A 31 17.12 -0.68 0.01
C ASP A 31 17.62 -2.10 0.34
N CYS A 32 16.79 -3.11 0.08
CA CYS A 32 17.15 -4.52 0.22
C CYS A 32 17.98 -5.09 -0.96
N ASN A 33 18.39 -4.26 -1.93
CA ASN A 33 19.04 -4.66 -3.18
C ASN A 33 18.27 -5.74 -3.97
N ARG A 34 16.94 -5.77 -3.81
CA ARG A 34 16.06 -6.69 -4.55
C ARG A 34 15.48 -5.97 -5.78
N ARG A 35 15.01 -6.76 -6.75
CA ARG A 35 14.29 -6.27 -7.94
C ARG A 35 12.89 -6.86 -8.05
N THR A 36 12.41 -7.43 -6.94
CA THR A 36 11.12 -8.10 -6.83
C THR A 36 10.50 -7.61 -5.54
N LEU A 37 9.39 -6.90 -5.69
CA LEU A 37 8.57 -6.40 -4.60
C LEU A 37 7.99 -7.58 -3.82
N GLN A 38 8.16 -7.58 -2.49
CA GLN A 38 7.68 -8.62 -1.60
C GLN A 38 6.64 -8.06 -0.63
N LYS A 39 5.84 -8.94 -0.02
CA LYS A 39 4.85 -8.54 0.99
C LYS A 39 5.48 -7.81 2.17
N GLY A 40 6.70 -8.21 2.59
CA GLY A 40 7.43 -7.55 3.66
C GLY A 40 7.76 -6.07 3.36
N ASP A 41 7.95 -5.72 2.09
CA ASP A 41 8.18 -4.33 1.68
C ASP A 41 6.92 -3.47 1.87
N ILE A 42 5.75 -4.05 1.58
CA ILE A 42 4.45 -3.41 1.74
C ILE A 42 4.14 -3.19 3.23
N VAL A 43 4.37 -4.22 4.05
CA VAL A 43 4.20 -4.13 5.51
C VAL A 43 5.11 -3.02 6.07
N THR A 44 6.39 -3.01 5.67
CA THR A 44 7.34 -1.99 6.09
C THR A 44 6.91 -0.60 5.64
N ALA A 45 6.47 -0.43 4.39
CA ALA A 45 6.03 0.87 3.88
C ALA A 45 4.82 1.43 4.65
N VAL A 46 3.86 0.56 4.98
CA VAL A 46 2.67 0.93 5.77
C VAL A 46 3.06 1.28 7.20
N ASP A 47 3.93 0.50 7.85
CA ASP A 47 4.41 0.78 9.20
C ASP A 47 5.14 2.13 9.32
N HIS A 48 5.75 2.62 8.24
CA HIS A 48 6.45 3.91 8.18
C HIS A 48 5.55 5.08 7.70
N SER A 49 4.27 4.84 7.44
CA SER A 49 3.34 5.79 6.83
C SER A 49 2.08 5.97 7.67
N ALA A 50 2.02 7.00 8.51
CA ALA A 50 0.87 7.26 9.39
C ALA A 50 -0.47 7.47 8.64
N ASP A 51 -0.41 7.91 7.38
CA ASP A 51 -1.57 8.03 6.49
C ASP A 51 -2.11 6.67 6.02
N MET A 52 -1.37 5.59 6.23
CA MET A 52 -1.71 4.22 5.86
C MET A 52 -2.07 3.32 7.06
N ASP A 53 -2.17 3.86 8.28
CA ASP A 53 -2.50 3.10 9.51
C ASP A 53 -3.79 2.25 9.37
N PHE A 54 -4.72 2.67 8.51
CA PHE A 54 -5.95 1.91 8.23
C PHE A 54 -5.71 0.54 7.59
N LEU A 55 -4.49 0.26 7.09
CA LEU A 55 -4.09 -1.01 6.50
C LEU A 55 -3.44 -1.97 7.51
N LEU A 56 -3.10 -1.53 8.72
CA LEU A 56 -2.41 -2.36 9.72
C LEU A 56 -3.23 -3.59 10.13
N ASP A 57 -4.56 -3.45 10.19
CA ASP A 57 -5.46 -4.56 10.50
C ASP A 57 -5.74 -5.49 9.30
N VAL A 58 -5.36 -5.06 8.09
CA VAL A 58 -5.56 -5.82 6.85
C VAL A 58 -4.30 -6.62 6.48
N LEU A 59 -3.12 -6.08 6.79
CA LEU A 59 -1.86 -6.70 6.46
C LEU A 59 -1.45 -7.77 7.49
N PRO A 60 -0.78 -8.85 7.05
CA PRO A 60 -0.26 -9.86 7.95
C PRO A 60 0.86 -9.25 8.82
N LYS A 61 0.78 -9.48 10.14
CA LYS A 61 1.74 -8.95 11.14
C LYS A 61 3.14 -9.56 11.06
N GLU A 62 3.28 -10.69 10.36
CA GLU A 62 4.56 -11.37 10.14
C GLU A 62 4.82 -11.45 8.63
N PRO A 63 6.06 -11.16 8.17
CA PRO A 63 6.44 -11.45 6.80
C PRO A 63 6.31 -12.97 6.60
N ILE A 64 5.50 -13.39 5.63
CA ILE A 64 5.48 -14.79 5.20
C ILE A 64 6.82 -15.02 4.50
N ASP A 65 7.71 -15.75 5.17
CA ASP A 65 8.99 -16.25 4.64
C ASP A 65 8.83 -16.99 3.30
#